data_AF-A0A8J5CPC0-F1
#
_entry.id   AF-A0A8J5CPC0-F1
#
_cell.length_a   1.000
_cell.length_b   1.000
_cell.length_c   1.000
_cell.angle_alpha   90.00
_cell.angle_beta   90.00
_cell.angle_gamma   90.00
#
_symmetry.space_group_name_H-M   'P 1'
#
loop_
_entity.id
_entity.type
_entity.pdbx_description
1 polymer ?
#
loop_
_entity_poly.entity_id
_entity_poly.type
_entity_poly.pdbx_seq_one_letter_code
_entity_poly.pdbx_strand_id
1 'polypeptide(L)'
;MADMTYSTGIQKILAVPKLSDGKAESTAVVIGEVLTEWNLKDRIVAVCFVTTAVNTGGNSGVCLRLQMMLDKSLLYFARRHHVLEILLDKVFSSLFKEQSKGPEVSLFLDFRNMWPQIDQTKYSTAMNDETIMLRIQP
;
A
#
# COMPACT_ATOMS: atom_id res chain seq x y z
N MET A 1 -5.63 -9.77 -6.83
CA MET A 1 -4.64 -9.72 -7.93
C MET A 1 -4.09 -8.30 -7.94
N ALA A 2 -2.85 -8.09 -7.51
CA ALA A 2 -2.24 -6.75 -7.43
C ALA A 2 -1.46 -6.52 -8.71
N ASP A 3 -2.04 -5.79 -9.66
CA ASP A 3 -1.35 -5.43 -10.89
C ASP A 3 -0.62 -4.09 -10.69
N MET A 4 0.65 -4.21 -10.32
CA MET A 4 1.59 -3.11 -10.28
C MET A 4 2.37 -3.20 -11.58
N THR A 5 2.24 -2.20 -12.45
CA THR A 5 3.02 -2.05 -13.69
C THR A 5 4.49 -2.35 -13.43
N TYR A 6 4.94 -3.54 -13.82
CA TYR A 6 6.32 -3.96 -13.71
C TYR A 6 7.13 -3.15 -14.72
N SER A 7 8.14 -2.41 -14.26
CA SER A 7 9.35 -2.31 -15.07
C SER A 7 9.83 -3.75 -15.28
N THR A 8 10.42 -4.08 -16.42
CA THR A 8 10.90 -5.43 -16.77
C THR A 8 12.08 -5.93 -15.90
N GLY A 9 12.20 -5.43 -14.66
CA GLY A 9 13.30 -5.65 -13.74
C GLY A 9 13.12 -6.87 -12.82
N ILE A 10 14.25 -7.36 -12.34
CA ILE A 10 14.33 -8.42 -11.34
C ILE A 10 13.83 -7.88 -10.00
N GLN A 11 12.84 -8.56 -9.42
CA GLN A 11 12.39 -8.30 -8.05
C GLN A 11 13.00 -9.31 -7.09
N LYS A 12 13.53 -8.82 -5.97
CA LYS A 12 14.12 -9.65 -4.92
C LYS A 12 13.75 -9.11 -3.55
N ILE A 13 13.29 -9.99 -2.67
CA ILE A 13 13.11 -9.66 -1.25
C ILE A 13 14.50 -9.65 -0.61
N LEU A 14 14.89 -8.53 -0.02
CA LEU A 14 16.18 -8.38 0.66
C LEU A 14 16.14 -8.87 2.11
N ALA A 15 15.03 -8.61 2.81
CA ALA A 15 14.83 -9.03 4.19
C ALA A 15 13.33 -8.97 4.59
N VAL A 16 12.98 -9.71 5.64
CA VAL A 16 11.69 -9.61 6.36
C VAL A 16 12.00 -9.55 7.86
N PRO A 17 12.53 -8.41 8.33
CA PRO A 17 13.00 -8.32 9.70
C PRO A 17 11.85 -8.24 10.70
N LYS A 18 12.02 -8.89 11.86
CA LYS A 18 11.12 -8.71 13.00
C LYS A 18 11.57 -7.47 13.78
N LEU A 19 10.69 -6.48 13.87
CA LEU A 19 10.96 -5.27 14.64
C LEU A 19 10.64 -5.47 16.13
N SER A 20 11.43 -4.83 17.00
CA SER A 20 11.24 -4.83 18.45
C SER A 20 10.11 -3.89 18.90
N ASP A 21 9.86 -2.82 18.14
CA ASP A 21 8.77 -1.88 18.33
C ASP A 21 8.28 -1.30 16.99
N GLY A 22 7.23 -0.48 17.03
CA GLY A 22 6.66 0.19 15.86
C GLY A 22 7.20 1.60 15.61
N LYS A 23 8.40 1.94 16.11
CA LYS A 23 8.95 3.29 15.94
C LYS A 23 9.66 3.45 14.60
N ALA A 24 9.60 4.68 14.09
CA ALA A 24 10.27 5.04 12.85
C ALA A 24 11.80 4.89 12.91
N GLU A 25 12.39 5.18 14.07
CA GLU A 25 13.83 5.07 14.31
C GLU A 25 14.32 3.62 14.23
N SER A 26 13.73 2.73 15.03
CA SER A 26 14.04 1.30 15.04
C SER A 26 13.90 0.69 13.63
N THR A 27 12.83 1.08 12.92
CA THR A 27 12.58 0.63 11.55
C THR A 27 13.66 1.11 10.58
N ALA A 28 14.05 2.39 10.64
CA ALA A 28 15.06 2.96 9.75
C ALA A 28 16.44 2.34 9.99
N VAL A 29 16.81 2.08 11.26
CA VAL A 29 18.06 1.40 11.63
C VAL A 29 18.14 0.03 10.97
N VAL A 30 17.11 -0.80 11.17
CA VAL A 30 17.05 -2.17 10.61
C VAL A 30 17.10 -2.16 9.08
N ILE A 31 16.39 -1.23 8.42
CA ILE A 31 16.47 -1.09 6.96
C ILE A 31 17.90 -0.69 6.54
N GLY A 32 18.52 0.25 7.25
CA GLY A 32 19.89 0.69 6.98
C GLY A 32 20.94 -0.42 7.14
N GLU A 33 20.76 -1.32 8.11
CA GLU A 33 21.57 -2.52 8.30
C GLU A 33 21.44 -3.46 7.11
N VAL A 34 20.21 -3.80 6.71
CA VAL A 34 19.95 -4.62 5.51
C VAL A 34 20.60 -3.99 4.27
N LEU A 35 20.46 -2.69 4.05
CA LEU A 35 21.10 -2.02 2.92
C LEU A 35 22.64 -2.08 2.97
N THR A 36 23.22 -2.13 4.17
CA THR A 36 24.67 -2.31 4.35
C THR A 36 25.09 -3.72 4.00
N GLU A 37 24.39 -4.73 4.52
CA GLU A 37 24.67 -6.15 4.28
C GLU A 37 24.66 -6.48 2.78
N TRP A 38 23.74 -5.87 2.05
CA TRP A 38 23.61 -6.04 0.60
C TRP A 38 24.53 -5.12 -0.23
N ASN A 39 25.31 -4.24 0.42
CA ASN A 39 26.14 -3.22 -0.22
C ASN A 39 25.35 -2.33 -1.21
N LEU A 40 24.14 -1.92 -0.81
CA LEU A 40 23.19 -1.16 -1.63
C LEU A 40 23.05 0.30 -1.22
N LYS A 41 23.64 0.73 -0.10
CA LYS A 41 23.52 2.11 0.41
C LYS A 41 23.72 3.16 -0.68
N ASP A 42 24.69 2.94 -1.55
CA ASP A 42 25.00 3.92 -2.59
C ASP A 42 24.11 3.89 -3.83
N ARG A 43 23.30 2.83 -3.99
CA ARG A 43 22.52 2.54 -5.19
C ARG A 43 21.03 2.83 -5.03
N ILE A 44 20.58 3.16 -3.81
CA ILE A 44 19.17 3.51 -3.58
C ILE A 44 18.91 4.93 -4.09
N VAL A 45 17.96 5.04 -5.01
CA VAL A 45 17.52 6.31 -5.61
C VAL A 45 16.11 6.69 -5.14
N ALA A 46 15.32 5.70 -4.73
CA ALA A 46 13.92 5.86 -4.43
C ALA A 46 13.44 4.91 -3.33
N VAL A 47 12.41 5.32 -2.60
CA VAL A 47 11.70 4.51 -1.62
C VAL A 47 10.20 4.54 -1.89
N CYS A 48 9.57 3.37 -1.81
CA CYS A 48 8.14 3.20 -1.95
C CYS A 48 7.53 2.79 -0.59
N PHE A 49 6.54 3.53 -0.09
CA PHE A 49 6.07 3.40 1.31
C PHE A 49 4.57 3.63 1.48
N VAL A 50 4.02 3.15 2.59
CA VAL A 50 2.63 3.46 3.01
C VAL A 50 2.62 4.83 3.70
N THR A 51 1.59 5.67 3.47
CA THR A 51 1.49 7.03 4.03
C THR A 51 1.04 7.09 5.50
N THR A 52 1.41 6.10 6.30
CA THR A 52 1.23 6.19 7.75
C THR A 52 2.23 7.20 8.33
N ALA A 53 1.84 7.85 9.43
CA ALA A 53 2.68 8.87 10.08
C ALA A 53 4.05 8.32 10.50
N VAL A 54 4.15 7.05 10.87
CA VAL A 54 5.43 6.40 11.19
C VAL A 54 6.40 6.40 10.01
N ASN A 55 5.92 6.24 8.77
CA ASN A 55 6.77 6.22 7.59
C ASN A 55 7.06 7.63 7.06
N THR A 56 6.07 8.51 7.10
CA THR A 56 6.05 9.81 6.39
C THR A 56 6.15 11.04 7.27
N GLY A 57 6.14 10.88 8.60
CA GLY A 57 6.13 12.00 9.54
C GLY A 57 7.25 13.00 9.24
N GLY A 58 6.88 14.26 9.02
CA GLY A 58 7.79 15.27 8.45
C GLY A 58 9.05 15.54 9.28
N ASN A 59 9.05 15.23 10.58
CA ASN A 59 10.19 15.47 11.47
C ASN A 59 10.87 14.18 11.96
N SER A 60 10.28 13.00 11.73
CA SER A 60 10.74 11.77 12.39
C SER A 60 10.40 10.46 11.69
N GLY A 61 9.78 10.52 10.51
CA GLY A 61 9.35 9.34 9.76
C GLY A 61 10.52 8.51 9.23
N VAL A 62 10.25 7.23 8.96
CA VAL A 62 11.24 6.27 8.43
C VAL A 62 11.95 6.82 7.19
N CYS A 63 11.20 7.40 6.25
CA CYS A 63 11.77 7.89 4.99
C CYS A 63 12.80 9.00 5.21
N LEU A 64 12.49 9.99 6.05
CA LEU A 64 13.41 11.07 6.38
C LEU A 64 14.68 10.54 7.05
N ARG A 65 14.52 9.61 8.00
CA ARG A 65 15.65 9.00 8.72
C ARG A 65 16.55 8.21 7.77
N LEU A 66 15.97 7.46 6.83
CA LEU A 66 16.75 6.75 5.82
C LEU A 66 17.53 7.70 4.92
N GLN A 67 16.92 8.79 4.47
CA GLN A 67 17.60 9.82 3.69
C GLN A 67 18.80 10.44 4.46
N MET A 68 18.63 10.72 5.76
CA MET A 68 19.74 11.19 6.61
C MET A 68 20.83 10.12 6.81
N MET A 69 20.46 8.87 7.02
CA MET A 69 21.41 7.76 7.21
C MET A 69 22.20 7.42 5.94
N LEU A 70 21.59 7.60 4.76
CA LEU A 70 22.23 7.37 3.47
C LEU A 70 22.99 8.60 2.96
N ASP A 71 22.81 9.76 3.60
CA ASP A 71 23.31 11.07 3.16
C ASP A 71 22.95 11.36 1.69
N LYS A 72 21.71 11.04 1.31
CA LYS A 72 21.24 11.12 -0.08
C LYS A 72 19.81 11.60 -0.17
N SER A 73 19.55 12.49 -1.12
CA SER A 73 18.17 12.83 -1.48
C SER A 73 17.50 11.64 -2.17
N LEU A 74 16.38 11.18 -1.61
CA LEU A 74 15.63 10.02 -2.10
C LEU A 74 14.31 10.47 -2.73
N LEU A 75 13.94 9.83 -3.84
CA LEU A 75 12.59 9.98 -4.41
C LEU A 75 11.58 9.21 -3.56
N TYR A 76 10.49 9.89 -3.19
CA TYR A 76 9.44 9.35 -2.34
C TYR A 76 8.22 8.95 -3.15
N PHE A 77 7.90 7.66 -3.15
CA PHE A 77 6.72 7.11 -3.79
C PHE A 77 5.74 6.59 -2.74
N ALA A 78 4.71 7.38 -2.44
CA ALA A 78 3.58 6.90 -1.66
C ALA A 78 2.85 5.79 -2.44
N ARG A 79 2.55 4.67 -1.76
CA ARG A 79 1.82 3.56 -2.39
C ARG A 79 0.40 3.99 -2.76
N ARG A 80 0.12 4.06 -4.07
CA ARG A 80 -1.15 4.55 -4.66
C ARG A 80 -2.39 3.80 -4.20
N HIS A 81 -2.29 2.49 -3.93
CA HIS A 81 -3.47 1.75 -3.45
C HIS A 81 -3.96 2.25 -2.10
N HIS A 82 -3.07 2.75 -1.25
CA HIS A 82 -3.50 3.29 0.05
C HIS A 82 -4.22 4.64 -0.12
N VAL A 83 -3.82 5.46 -1.10
CA VAL A 83 -4.56 6.68 -1.47
C VAL A 83 -5.95 6.31 -2.01
N LEU A 84 -6.02 5.30 -2.88
CA LEU A 84 -7.29 4.80 -3.40
C LEU A 84 -8.17 4.22 -2.27
N GLU A 85 -7.59 3.47 -1.35
CA GLU A 85 -8.28 2.93 -0.17
C GLU A 85 -8.87 4.05 0.70
N ILE A 86 -8.11 5.12 0.98
CA ILE A 86 -8.61 6.30 1.71
C ILE A 86 -9.74 6.98 0.94
N LEU A 87 -9.60 7.16 -0.37
CA LEU A 87 -10.64 7.78 -1.19
C LEU A 87 -11.92 6.93 -1.17
N LEU A 88 -11.78 5.62 -1.36
CA LEU A 88 -12.90 4.67 -1.31
C LEU A 88 -13.56 4.68 0.07
N ASP A 89 -12.79 4.71 1.16
CA ASP A 89 -13.32 4.83 2.53
C ASP A 89 -14.17 6.10 2.70
N LYS A 90 -13.68 7.25 2.22
CA LYS A 90 -14.41 8.52 2.30
C LYS A 90 -15.66 8.54 1.43
N VAL A 91 -15.55 8.08 0.17
CA VAL A 91 -16.68 7.98 -0.75
C VAL A 91 -17.73 7.04 -0.18
N PHE A 92 -17.32 5.85 0.26
CA PHE A 92 -18.20 4.87 0.87
C PHE A 92 -18.89 5.45 2.11
N SER A 93 -18.14 6.04 3.05
CA SER A 93 -18.70 6.68 4.24
C SER A 93 -19.67 7.83 3.92
N SER A 94 -19.44 8.57 2.83
CA SER A 94 -20.30 9.68 2.42
C SER A 94 -21.60 9.22 1.75
N LEU A 95 -21.53 8.16 0.94
CA LEU A 95 -22.67 7.61 0.20
C LEU A 95 -23.53 6.73 1.11
N PHE A 96 -22.87 5.91 1.93
CA PHE A 96 -23.50 5.00 2.86
C PHE A 96 -23.40 5.64 4.25
N LYS A 97 -24.35 6.54 4.55
CA LYS A 97 -24.47 7.29 5.82
C LYS A 97 -24.61 6.44 7.07
N GLU A 98 -24.62 5.11 6.95
CA GLU A 98 -24.52 4.22 8.09
C GLU A 98 -23.12 4.35 8.67
N GLN A 99 -22.98 5.18 9.70
CA GLN A 99 -21.93 4.99 10.69
C GLN A 99 -22.19 3.64 11.36
N SER A 100 -21.77 2.54 10.74
CA SER A 100 -21.65 1.28 11.46
C SER A 100 -20.68 1.55 12.61
N LYS A 101 -21.22 1.56 13.83
CA LYS A 101 -20.42 1.66 15.06
C LYS A 101 -19.81 0.29 15.42
N GLY A 102 -20.09 -0.74 14.63
CA GLY A 102 -19.52 -2.08 14.76
C GLY A 102 -18.42 -2.35 13.73
N PRO A 103 -17.61 -3.40 13.93
CA PRO A 103 -16.57 -3.80 12.98
C PRO A 103 -17.11 -4.33 11.65
N GLU A 104 -18.44 -4.52 11.56
CA GLU A 104 -19.11 -5.13 10.41
C GLU A 104 -20.11 -4.14 9.80
N VAL A 105 -20.02 -3.96 8.49
CA VAL A 105 -21.01 -3.19 7.72
C VAL A 105 -22.05 -4.18 7.19
N SER A 106 -23.33 -3.92 7.49
CA SER A 106 -24.49 -4.72 7.08
C SER A 106 -24.43 -5.15 5.61
N LEU A 107 -24.18 -4.19 4.72
CA LEU A 107 -24.03 -4.41 3.28
C LEU A 107 -22.97 -5.48 2.94
N PHE A 108 -21.81 -5.46 3.61
CA PHE A 108 -20.75 -6.43 3.34
C PHE A 108 -21.05 -7.80 3.93
N LEU A 109 -21.76 -7.87 5.07
CA LEU A 109 -22.25 -9.12 5.64
C LEU A 109 -23.29 -9.78 4.74
N ASP A 110 -24.26 -9.01 4.26
CA ASP A 110 -25.30 -9.49 3.36
C ASP A 110 -24.68 -10.01 2.06
N PHE A 111 -23.74 -9.25 1.49
CA PHE A 111 -23.00 -9.68 0.31
C PHE A 111 -22.21 -10.98 0.57
N ARG A 112 -21.51 -11.09 1.69
CA ARG A 112 -20.77 -12.31 2.08
C ARG A 112 -21.70 -13.50 2.21
N ASN A 113 -22.87 -13.33 2.83
CA ASN A 113 -23.85 -14.39 3.04
C ASN A 113 -24.53 -14.81 1.72
N MET A 114 -24.71 -13.88 0.80
CA MET A 114 -25.23 -14.15 -0.54
C MET A 114 -24.19 -14.73 -1.49
N TRP A 115 -22.89 -14.55 -1.22
CA TRP A 115 -21.79 -14.98 -2.09
C TRP A 115 -21.89 -16.44 -2.58
N PRO A 116 -22.26 -17.44 -1.76
CA PRO A 116 -22.42 -18.82 -2.22
C PRO A 116 -23.60 -19.04 -3.20
N GLN A 117 -24.56 -18.11 -3.24
CA GLN A 117 -25.73 -18.15 -4.12
C GLN A 117 -25.48 -17.46 -5.47
N ILE A 118 -24.38 -16.71 -5.59
CA ILE A 118 -23.98 -16.07 -6.83
C ILE A 118 -23.32 -17.14 -7.71
N ASP A 119 -23.84 -17.31 -8.93
CA ASP A 119 -23.24 -18.19 -9.94
C ASP A 119 -21.90 -17.60 -10.41
N GLN A 120 -20.81 -18.10 -9.83
CA GLN A 120 -19.44 -17.68 -10.17
C GLN A 120 -19.00 -18.13 -11.58
N THR A 121 -19.82 -18.87 -12.32
CA THR A 121 -19.56 -19.18 -13.73
C THR A 121 -20.16 -18.15 -14.68
N LYS A 122 -21.03 -17.25 -14.17
CA LYS A 122 -21.78 -16.26 -14.95
C LYS A 122 -21.58 -14.83 -14.43
N TYR A 123 -20.34 -14.43 -14.19
CA TYR A 123 -20.00 -13.04 -13.96
C TYR A 123 -19.06 -12.53 -15.04
N SER A 124 -19.25 -11.28 -15.46
CA SER A 124 -18.27 -10.51 -16.21
C SER A 124 -17.66 -9.49 -15.25
N THR A 125 -16.34 -9.45 -15.17
CA THR A 125 -15.69 -8.36 -14.43
C THR A 125 -15.78 -7.08 -15.25
N ALA A 126 -15.65 -5.93 -14.57
CA ALA A 126 -15.45 -4.65 -15.24
C ALA A 126 -14.25 -4.66 -16.23
N MET A 127 -13.31 -5.60 -16.07
CA MET A 127 -12.17 -5.76 -16.98
C MET A 127 -12.54 -6.38 -18.32
N ASN A 128 -13.67 -7.09 -18.39
CA ASN A 128 -14.15 -7.76 -19.60
C ASN A 128 -15.10 -6.88 -20.42
N ASP A 129 -15.44 -5.69 -19.91
CA ASP A 129 -16.30 -4.71 -20.58
C ASP A 129 -15.44 -3.55 -21.08
N GLU A 130 -15.28 -3.45 -22.42
CA GLU A 130 -14.44 -2.43 -23.06
C GLU A 130 -14.87 -1.00 -22.73
N THR A 131 -16.18 -0.78 -22.56
CA THR A 131 -16.75 0.55 -22.26
C THR A 131 -16.40 0.98 -20.84
N ILE A 132 -16.41 0.03 -19.91
CA ILE A 132 -16.05 0.27 -18.52
C ILE A 132 -14.52 0.35 -18.37
N MET A 133 -13.77 -0.50 -19.06
CA MET A 133 -12.31 -0.47 -19.06
C MET A 133 -11.76 0.89 -19.47
N LEU A 134 -12.30 1.51 -20.51
CA LEU A 134 -11.93 2.86 -20.96
C LEU A 134 -12.11 3.93 -19.88
N ARG A 135 -12.99 3.71 -18.89
CA ARG A 135 -13.25 4.63 -17.77
C ARG A 135 -12.46 4.31 -16.51
N ILE A 136 -11.88 3.12 -16.43
CA ILE A 136 -11.13 2.61 -15.26
C ILE A 136 -9.61 2.66 -15.50
N GLN A 137 -9.15 2.87 -16.74
CA GLN A 137 -7.72 3.11 -17.01
C GLN A 137 -7.23 4.40 -16.32
N PRO A 138 -6.06 4.35 -15.65
CA PRO A 138 -5.50 5.48 -14.91
C PRO A 138 -5.00 6.62 -15.82
#